data_AF-A0A9P0AGU6-F1
#
_entry.id   AF-A0A9P0AGU6-F1
#
_cell.length_a   1.000
_cell.length_b   1.000
_cell.length_c   1.000
_cell.angle_alpha   90.00
_cell.angle_beta   90.00
_cell.angle_gamma   90.00
#
_symmetry.space_group_name_H-M   'P 1'
#
loop_
_entity.id
_entity.type
_entity.pdbx_description
1 polymer ?
#
loop_
_entity_poly.entity_id
_entity_poly.type
_entity_poly.pdbx_seq_one_letter_code
_entity_poly.pdbx_strand_id
1 'polypeptide(L)'
;MGEAQELLIPPDFNFWTFIQNVEWGDPWLVGLITFHIIVTLTAVLTRNHNNFQVILFLLLLLLVYFSENLNEMAATNWRIFSRQQYFDGKGMFVSLVFSVPILLNCMVMVATWLYQSSQLMIQLKKAQLREKSRQLQSNKATKDSEEMHGSSRSSKQKAQ
;
A
#
# COMPACT_ATOMS: atom_id res chain seq x y z
N MET A 1 -48.93 22.78 26.18
CA MET A 1 -47.50 22.65 26.54
C MET A 1 -47.25 21.19 26.85
N GLY A 2 -46.54 20.47 25.98
CA GLY A 2 -46.30 19.03 26.14
C GLY A 2 -45.89 18.23 24.90
N GLU A 3 -45.76 18.85 23.72
CA GLU A 3 -45.34 18.17 22.48
C GLU A 3 -43.81 18.03 22.40
N ALA A 4 -43.24 17.28 23.35
CA ALA A 4 -41.87 16.78 23.28
C ALA A 4 -41.91 15.28 22.93
N GLN A 5 -42.47 14.94 21.77
CA GLN A 5 -42.47 13.59 21.22
C GLN A 5 -41.21 13.39 20.36
N GLU A 6 -40.18 12.84 21.00
CA GLU A 6 -39.10 12.00 20.46
C GLU A 6 -38.79 12.07 18.95
N LEU A 7 -37.71 12.77 18.61
CA LEU A 7 -36.46 12.13 18.17
C LEU A 7 -36.61 10.73 17.53
N LEU A 8 -37.03 10.65 16.26
CA LEU A 8 -36.79 9.46 15.43
C LEU A 8 -35.93 9.88 14.23
N ILE A 9 -34.63 10.01 14.51
CA ILE A 9 -33.61 9.62 13.53
C ILE A 9 -34.10 8.27 13.00
N PRO A 10 -34.36 8.11 11.68
CA PRO A 10 -34.85 6.85 11.15
C PRO A 10 -33.91 5.74 11.62
N PRO A 11 -34.43 4.63 12.17
CA PRO A 11 -33.60 3.55 12.64
C PRO A 11 -32.76 3.03 11.48
N ASP A 12 -31.49 3.41 11.56
CA ASP A 12 -30.34 2.59 11.25
C ASP A 12 -30.36 1.82 9.92
N PHE A 13 -29.71 2.42 8.91
CA PHE A 13 -28.88 1.64 7.99
C PHE A 13 -27.78 0.93 8.79
N ASN A 14 -28.16 -0.13 9.49
CA ASN A 14 -27.26 -0.99 10.22
C ASN A 14 -26.56 -1.89 9.20
N PHE A 15 -25.36 -1.49 8.77
CA PHE A 15 -24.52 -2.34 7.90
C PHE A 15 -24.36 -3.75 8.47
N TRP A 16 -24.34 -3.86 9.80
CA TRP A 16 -24.30 -5.12 10.51
C TRP A 16 -25.52 -6.00 10.24
N THR A 17 -26.74 -5.44 10.27
CA THR A 17 -27.95 -6.21 9.95
C THR A 17 -27.98 -6.58 8.48
N PHE A 18 -27.51 -5.72 7.57
CA PHE A 18 -27.36 -6.06 6.15
C PHE A 18 -26.41 -7.25 5.92
N ILE A 19 -25.21 -7.22 6.50
CA ILE A 19 -24.19 -8.29 6.44
C ILE A 19 -24.69 -9.59 7.11
N GLN A 20 -25.47 -9.49 8.18
CA GLN A 20 -26.02 -10.65 8.89
C GLN A 20 -27.17 -11.33 8.13
N ASN A 21 -27.93 -10.57 7.35
CA ASN A 21 -29.01 -11.10 6.50
C ASN A 21 -28.49 -11.69 5.17
N VAL A 22 -27.20 -11.56 4.86
CA VAL A 22 -26.59 -12.18 3.69
C VAL A 22 -26.46 -13.69 3.90
N GLU A 23 -26.95 -14.48 2.94
CA GLU A 23 -26.77 -15.93 2.96
C GLU A 23 -25.34 -16.29 2.50
N TRP A 24 -24.45 -16.53 3.47
CA TRP A 24 -23.05 -16.86 3.20
C TRP A 24 -22.79 -18.23 2.53
N GLY A 25 -23.84 -19.04 2.38
CA GLY A 25 -23.78 -20.39 1.81
C GLY A 25 -23.81 -20.43 0.27
N ASP A 26 -23.97 -19.30 -0.41
CA ASP A 26 -24.00 -19.26 -1.86
C ASP A 26 -22.61 -19.65 -2.45
N PRO A 27 -22.54 -20.61 -3.39
CA PRO A 27 -21.26 -21.12 -3.93
C PRO A 27 -20.36 -20.03 -4.51
N TRP A 28 -20.93 -18.99 -5.09
CA TRP A 28 -20.17 -17.88 -5.66
C TRP A 28 -19.49 -17.02 -4.57
N LEU A 29 -20.16 -16.81 -3.44
CA LEU A 29 -19.63 -16.03 -2.33
C LEU A 29 -18.52 -16.79 -1.60
N VAL A 30 -18.70 -18.10 -1.43
CA VAL A 30 -17.65 -18.99 -0.91
C VAL A 30 -16.43 -18.96 -1.83
N GLY A 31 -16.63 -18.99 -3.16
CA GLY A 31 -15.56 -18.82 -4.14
C GLY A 31 -14.82 -17.48 -4.00
N LEU A 32 -15.57 -16.39 -3.80
CA LEU A 32 -15.01 -15.05 -3.59
C LEU A 32 -14.18 -14.95 -2.31
N ILE A 33 -14.70 -15.47 -1.19
CA ILE A 33 -13.97 -15.50 0.09
C ILE A 33 -12.71 -16.36 -0.02
N THR A 34 -12.81 -17.53 -0.65
CA THR A 34 -11.67 -18.41 -0.89
C THR A 34 -10.60 -17.72 -1.73
N PHE A 35 -11.01 -17.01 -2.78
CA PHE A 35 -10.12 -16.19 -3.58
C PHE A 35 -9.43 -15.10 -2.74
N HIS A 36 -10.16 -14.39 -1.88
CA HIS A 36 -9.57 -13.41 -0.97
C HIS A 36 -8.55 -14.02 0.01
N ILE A 37 -8.83 -15.21 0.56
CA ILE A 37 -7.89 -15.93 1.42
C ILE A 37 -6.63 -16.28 0.64
N ILE A 38 -6.76 -16.80 -0.58
CA ILE A 38 -5.61 -17.14 -1.44
C ILE A 38 -4.79 -15.89 -1.76
N VAL A 39 -5.43 -14.77 -2.13
CA VAL A 39 -4.73 -13.52 -2.45
C VAL A 39 -4.03 -12.94 -1.21
N THR A 40 -4.69 -12.97 -0.06
CA THR A 40 -4.10 -12.49 1.21
C THR A 40 -2.94 -13.39 1.64
N LEU A 41 -3.09 -14.71 1.52
CA LEU A 41 -2.03 -15.66 1.80
C LEU A 41 -0.85 -15.47 0.86
N THR A 42 -1.12 -15.28 -0.43
CA THR A 42 -0.11 -14.97 -1.44
C THR A 42 0.61 -13.66 -1.11
N ALA A 43 -0.12 -12.62 -0.68
CA ALA A 43 0.47 -11.34 -0.25
C ALA A 43 1.38 -11.49 0.97
N VAL A 44 0.95 -12.29 1.96
CA VAL A 44 1.74 -12.58 3.18
C VAL A 44 3.01 -13.37 2.86
N LEU A 45 2.89 -14.43 2.06
CA LEU A 45 4.03 -15.27 1.64
C LEU A 45 5.02 -14.50 0.74
N THR A 46 4.51 -13.56 -0.04
CA THR A 46 5.27 -12.72 -0.98
C THR A 46 6.04 -11.59 -0.31
N ARG A 47 5.87 -11.35 1.00
CA ARG A 47 6.51 -10.25 1.75
C ARG A 47 8.04 -10.15 1.58
N ASN A 48 8.71 -11.24 1.20
CA ASN A 48 10.16 -11.22 0.94
C ASN A 48 10.55 -10.64 -0.44
N HIS A 49 9.62 -10.55 -1.39
CA HIS A 49 9.87 -10.11 -2.77
C HIS A 49 9.04 -8.87 -3.11
N ASN A 50 9.60 -7.68 -2.91
CA ASN A 50 8.95 -6.38 -3.21
C ASN A 50 8.36 -6.31 -4.63
N ASN A 51 9.00 -6.92 -5.64
CA ASN A 51 8.50 -6.88 -7.02
C ASN A 51 7.16 -7.62 -7.18
N PHE A 52 7.02 -8.78 -6.55
CA PHE A 52 5.76 -9.52 -6.59
C PHE A 52 4.66 -8.80 -5.81
N GLN A 53 5.01 -8.09 -4.74
CA GLN A 53 4.08 -7.25 -3.99
C GLN A 53 3.49 -6.12 -4.87
N VAL A 54 4.28 -5.53 -5.77
CA VAL A 54 3.79 -4.52 -6.73
C VAL A 54 2.84 -5.14 -7.76
N ILE A 55 3.15 -6.31 -8.29
CA ILE A 55 2.25 -7.02 -9.22
C ILE A 55 0.93 -7.36 -8.54
N LEU A 56 0.99 -7.87 -7.30
CA LEU A 56 -0.19 -8.24 -6.52
C LEU A 56 -1.05 -7.01 -6.16
N PHE A 57 -0.42 -5.86 -5.87
CA PHE A 57 -1.08 -4.58 -5.70
C PHE A 57 -1.83 -4.14 -6.97
N LEU A 58 -1.19 -4.19 -8.14
CA LEU A 58 -1.84 -3.83 -9.41
C LEU A 58 -3.01 -4.77 -9.72
N LEU A 59 -2.84 -6.06 -9.46
CA LEU A 59 -3.89 -7.06 -9.63
C LEU A 59 -5.08 -6.76 -8.71
N LEU A 60 -4.85 -6.42 -7.44
CA LEU A 60 -5.90 -6.02 -6.50
C LEU A 60 -6.65 -4.76 -6.93
N LEU A 61 -5.94 -3.73 -7.40
CA LEU A 61 -6.57 -2.52 -7.93
C LEU A 61 -7.42 -2.83 -9.17
N LEU A 62 -6.91 -3.68 -10.06
CA LEU A 62 -7.63 -4.11 -11.24
C LEU A 62 -8.92 -4.85 -10.85
N LEU A 63 -8.85 -5.75 -9.86
CA LEU A 63 -10.01 -6.45 -9.34
C LEU A 63 -11.05 -5.51 -8.72
N VAL A 64 -10.63 -4.50 -7.95
CA VAL A 64 -11.54 -3.47 -7.41
C VAL A 64 -12.21 -2.69 -8.54
N TYR A 65 -11.45 -2.33 -9.57
CA TYR A 65 -11.99 -1.65 -10.75
C TYR A 65 -13.01 -2.53 -11.51
N PHE A 66 -12.71 -3.82 -11.69
CA PHE A 66 -13.64 -4.76 -12.34
C PHE A 66 -14.81 -5.18 -11.45
N SER A 67 -14.79 -4.87 -10.15
CA SER A 67 -15.85 -5.28 -9.23
C SER A 67 -17.23 -4.75 -9.64
N GLU A 68 -17.29 -3.55 -10.21
CA GLU A 68 -18.52 -2.95 -10.74
C GLU A 68 -19.04 -3.69 -11.98
N ASN A 69 -18.14 -4.05 -12.90
CA ASN A 69 -18.48 -4.85 -14.09
C ASN A 69 -18.92 -6.28 -13.72
N LEU A 70 -18.28 -6.89 -12.72
CA LEU A 70 -18.70 -8.19 -12.17
C LEU A 70 -20.08 -8.09 -11.51
N ASN A 71 -20.34 -7.00 -10.78
CA ASN A 71 -21.64 -6.75 -10.17
C ASN A 71 -22.75 -6.61 -11.23
N GLU A 72 -22.54 -5.87 -12.33
CA GLU A 72 -23.51 -5.78 -13.43
C GLU A 72 -23.73 -7.12 -14.16
N MET A 73 -22.66 -7.87 -14.39
CA MET A 73 -22.76 -9.18 -15.05
C MET A 73 -23.51 -10.20 -14.18
N ALA A 74 -23.28 -10.16 -12.88
CA ALA A 74 -24.01 -10.97 -11.91
C ALA A 74 -25.44 -10.48 -11.67
N ALA A 75 -25.70 -9.18 -11.74
CA ALA A 75 -27.04 -8.59 -11.74
C ALA A 75 -27.83 -8.95 -13.00
N THR A 76 -27.17 -9.20 -14.13
CA THR A 76 -27.83 -9.64 -15.37
C THR A 76 -28.15 -11.14 -15.34
N ASN A 77 -27.28 -11.95 -14.71
CA ASN A 77 -27.41 -13.41 -14.62
C ASN A 77 -27.86 -13.90 -13.23
N TRP A 78 -28.50 -13.02 -12.44
CA TRP A 78 -28.81 -13.25 -11.03
C TRP A 78 -29.54 -14.57 -10.77
N ARG A 79 -30.45 -14.99 -11.67
CA ARG A 79 -31.19 -16.26 -11.56
C ARG A 79 -30.34 -17.52 -11.57
N ILE A 80 -29.14 -17.47 -12.16
CA ILE A 80 -28.20 -18.61 -12.23
C ILE A 80 -27.21 -18.55 -11.06
N PHE A 81 -26.97 -17.35 -10.54
CA PHE A 81 -25.88 -17.07 -9.60
C PHE A 81 -26.31 -17.00 -8.14
N SER A 82 -27.51 -16.51 -7.82
CA SER A 82 -27.97 -16.38 -6.43
C SER A 82 -29.50 -16.49 -6.32
N ARG A 83 -29.98 -17.06 -5.20
CA ARG A 83 -31.43 -17.13 -4.91
C ARG A 83 -32.01 -15.77 -4.52
N GLN A 84 -31.17 -14.81 -4.13
CA GLN A 84 -31.54 -13.43 -3.77
C GLN A 84 -30.75 -12.41 -4.60
N GLN A 85 -31.34 -11.24 -4.87
CA GLN A 85 -30.72 -10.17 -5.68
C GLN A 85 -29.75 -9.35 -4.82
N TYR A 86 -28.58 -9.93 -4.52
CA TYR A 86 -27.49 -9.24 -3.80
C TYR A 86 -26.78 -8.18 -4.67
N PHE A 87 -26.86 -8.35 -5.99
CA PHE A 87 -26.30 -7.44 -6.99
C PHE A 87 -27.34 -6.37 -7.32
N ASP A 88 -27.28 -5.27 -6.58
CA ASP A 88 -28.03 -4.06 -6.92
C ASP A 88 -27.13 -3.13 -7.76
N GLY A 89 -27.72 -2.29 -8.61
CA GLY A 89 -26.97 -1.39 -9.51
C GLY A 89 -26.05 -0.40 -8.79
N LYS A 90 -26.22 -0.24 -7.46
CA LYS A 90 -25.36 0.58 -6.60
C LYS A 90 -24.08 -0.12 -6.12
N GLY A 91 -23.96 -1.43 -6.31
CA GLY A 91 -22.74 -2.20 -5.98
C GLY A 91 -22.33 -2.18 -4.51
N MET A 92 -23.22 -1.86 -3.57
CA MET A 92 -22.85 -1.60 -2.17
C MET A 92 -22.31 -2.85 -1.46
N PHE A 93 -22.93 -4.02 -1.67
CA PHE A 93 -22.50 -5.29 -1.10
C PHE A 93 -21.13 -5.71 -1.64
N VAL A 94 -21.01 -5.76 -2.98
CA VAL A 94 -19.76 -6.10 -3.65
C VAL A 94 -18.68 -5.11 -3.22
N SER A 95 -18.94 -3.81 -3.25
CA SER A 95 -17.97 -2.80 -2.83
C SER A 95 -17.52 -2.97 -1.38
N LEU A 96 -18.40 -3.26 -0.44
CA LEU A 96 -18.02 -3.43 0.98
C LEU A 96 -17.27 -4.73 1.23
N VAL A 97 -17.85 -5.87 0.85
CA VAL A 97 -17.28 -7.20 1.13
C VAL A 97 -15.99 -7.42 0.35
N PHE A 98 -15.93 -6.91 -0.87
CA PHE A 98 -14.76 -7.05 -1.74
C PHE A 98 -13.71 -5.98 -1.47
N SER A 99 -14.11 -4.70 -1.37
CA SER A 99 -13.13 -3.61 -1.27
C SER A 99 -12.57 -3.45 0.13
N VAL A 100 -13.30 -3.72 1.22
CA VAL A 100 -12.74 -3.51 2.57
C VAL A 100 -11.48 -4.37 2.83
N PRO A 101 -11.48 -5.70 2.57
CA PRO A 101 -10.27 -6.52 2.73
C PRO A 101 -9.16 -6.12 1.75
N ILE A 102 -9.52 -5.79 0.51
CA ILE A 102 -8.56 -5.39 -0.51
C ILE A 102 -7.92 -4.03 -0.17
N LEU A 103 -8.72 -3.05 0.23
CA LEU A 103 -8.25 -1.70 0.60
C LEU A 103 -7.38 -1.74 1.84
N LEU A 104 -7.70 -2.59 2.83
CA LEU A 104 -6.85 -2.77 3.99
C LEU A 104 -5.49 -3.37 3.60
N ASN A 105 -5.48 -4.41 2.76
CA ASN A 105 -4.25 -4.96 2.19
C ASN A 105 -3.47 -3.91 1.39
N CYS A 106 -4.17 -3.12 0.57
CA CYS A 106 -3.64 -2.04 -0.25
C CYS A 106 -2.96 -0.96 0.63
N MET A 107 -3.61 -0.54 1.71
CA MET A 107 -3.09 0.44 2.66
C MET A 107 -1.80 -0.04 3.33
N VAL A 108 -1.74 -1.30 3.75
CA VAL A 108 -0.53 -1.91 4.34
C VAL A 108 0.61 -1.99 3.32
N MET A 109 0.31 -2.31 2.06
CA MET A 109 1.31 -2.35 0.99
C MET A 109 1.86 -0.96 0.68
N VAL A 110 0.99 0.04 0.53
CA VAL A 110 1.40 1.45 0.29
C VAL A 110 2.24 1.96 1.45
N ALA A 111 1.86 1.68 2.70
CA ALA A 111 2.66 2.04 3.86
C ALA A 111 4.06 1.41 3.78
N THR A 112 4.16 0.10 3.52
CA THR A 112 5.44 -0.62 3.39
C THR A 112 6.32 -0.03 2.28
N TRP A 113 5.72 0.31 1.14
CA TRP A 113 6.44 0.93 0.04
C TRP A 113 6.92 2.34 0.37
N LEU A 114 6.09 3.16 1.03
CA LEU A 114 6.49 4.49 1.50
C LEU A 114 7.63 4.42 2.51
N TYR A 115 7.60 3.42 3.41
CA TYR A 115 8.72 3.16 4.30
C TYR A 115 9.98 2.79 3.53
N GLN A 116 9.92 1.86 2.57
CA GLN A 116 11.08 1.49 1.76
C GLN A 116 11.61 2.65 0.91
N SER A 117 10.75 3.42 0.25
CA SER A 117 11.12 4.60 -0.52
C SER A 117 11.83 5.64 0.36
N SER A 118 11.31 5.86 1.57
CA SER A 118 11.94 6.71 2.57
C SER A 118 13.31 6.18 3.01
N GLN A 119 13.43 4.86 3.23
CA GLN A 119 14.70 4.23 3.58
C GLN A 119 15.72 4.31 2.45
N LEU A 120 15.31 4.13 1.19
CA LEU A 120 16.18 4.32 0.03
C LEU A 120 16.65 5.76 -0.07
N MET A 121 15.77 6.74 0.13
CA MET A 121 16.16 8.15 0.14
C MET A 121 17.12 8.47 1.30
N ILE A 122 16.91 7.89 2.48
CA ILE A 122 17.83 8.04 3.62
C ILE A 122 19.18 7.37 3.32
N GLN A 123 19.20 6.19 2.73
CA GLN A 123 20.43 5.49 2.36
C GLN A 123 21.20 6.25 1.28
N LEU A 124 20.52 6.78 0.26
CA LEU A 124 21.12 7.63 -0.77
C LEU A 124 21.68 8.91 -0.14
N LYS A 125 20.93 9.58 0.73
CA LYS A 125 21.42 10.77 1.46
C LYS A 125 22.62 10.44 2.34
N LYS A 126 22.62 9.30 3.05
CA LYS A 126 23.76 8.82 3.85
C LYS A 126 24.97 8.52 2.97
N ALA A 127 24.78 7.87 1.83
CA ALA A 127 25.85 7.56 0.89
C ALA A 127 26.46 8.83 0.30
N GLN A 128 25.63 9.79 -0.12
CA GLN A 128 26.06 11.11 -0.60
C GLN A 128 26.84 11.89 0.46
N LEU A 129 26.40 11.86 1.73
CA LEU A 129 27.11 12.53 2.82
C LEU A 129 28.48 11.88 3.07
N ARG A 130 28.53 10.54 3.05
CA ARG A 130 29.77 9.79 3.23
C ARG A 130 30.75 10.08 2.10
N GLU A 131 30.27 10.17 0.87
CA GLU A 131 31.09 10.54 -0.29
C GLU A 131 31.64 11.96 -0.19
N LYS A 132 30.80 12.95 0.15
CA LYS A 132 31.26 14.33 0.41
C LYS A 132 32.32 14.38 1.50
N SER A 133 32.14 13.65 2.61
CA SER A 133 33.12 13.62 3.70
C SER A 133 34.46 13.04 3.26
N ARG A 134 34.44 12.04 2.37
CA ARG A 134 35.65 11.40 1.83
C ARG A 134 36.39 12.33 0.89
N GLN A 135 35.67 13.09 0.06
CA GLN A 135 36.25 14.10 -0.83
C GLN A 135 36.91 15.24 -0.03
N LEU A 136 36.27 15.71 1.04
CA LEU A 136 36.84 16.75 1.92
C LEU A 136 38.12 16.28 2.63
N GLN A 137 38.15 15.04 3.13
CA GLN A 137 39.35 14.48 3.75
C GLN A 137 40.49 14.30 2.72
N SER A 138 40.16 13.83 1.51
CA SER A 138 41.14 13.71 0.42
C SER A 138 41.73 15.07 0.05
N ASN A 139 40.91 16.10 -0.13
CA ASN A 139 41.40 17.46 -0.44
C ASN A 139 42.23 18.07 0.68
N LYS A 140 41.89 17.79 1.94
CA LYS A 140 42.69 18.26 3.09
C LYS A 140 44.06 17.58 3.13
N ALA A 141 44.12 16.26 2.93
CA ALA A 141 45.38 15.51 2.89
C ALA A 141 46.29 15.97 1.74
N THR A 142 45.73 16.29 0.57
CA THR A 142 46.50 16.84 -0.56
C THR A 142 47.07 18.21 -0.22
N LYS A 143 46.27 19.12 0.37
CA LYS A 143 46.75 20.45 0.79
C LYS A 143 47.85 20.37 1.84
N ASP A 144 47.68 19.55 2.87
CA ASP A 144 48.69 19.38 3.94
C ASP A 144 50.01 18.81 3.36
N SER A 145 49.93 17.95 2.34
CA SER A 145 51.11 17.41 1.65
C SER A 145 51.81 18.44 0.76
N GLU A 146 51.06 19.31 0.07
CA GLU A 146 51.60 20.41 -0.74
C GLU A 146 52.29 21.48 0.12
N GLU A 147 51.70 21.84 1.27
CA GLU A 147 52.28 22.80 2.21
C GLU A 147 53.57 22.28 2.85
N MET A 148 53.62 21.00 3.24
CA MET A 148 54.81 20.39 3.84
C MET A 148 55.99 20.32 2.84
N HIS A 149 55.70 19.99 1.57
CA HIS A 149 56.71 19.95 0.51
C HIS A 149 57.17 21.35 0.07
N GLY A 150 56.28 22.34 0.03
CA GLY A 150 56.61 23.74 -0.23
C GLY A 150 57.50 24.36 0.86
N SER A 151 57.18 24.10 2.13
CA SER A 151 57.97 24.57 3.27
C SER A 151 59.39 23.99 3.28
N SER A 152 59.51 22.67 3.04
CA SER A 152 60.82 21.99 2.96
C SER A 152 61.72 22.51 1.83
N ARG A 153 61.14 22.89 0.68
CA ARG A 153 61.87 23.52 -0.43
C ARG A 153 62.34 24.94 -0.07
N SER A 154 61.48 25.74 0.56
CA SER A 154 61.82 27.12 0.97
C SER A 154 62.93 27.15 2.02
N SER A 155 62.91 26.23 3.00
CA SER A 155 63.96 26.12 4.02
C SER A 155 65.31 25.70 3.44
N LYS A 156 65.35 24.84 2.42
CA LYS A 156 66.60 24.44 1.75
C LYS A 156 67.22 25.58 0.95
N GLN A 157 66.40 26.48 0.39
CA GLN A 157 66.87 27.60 -0.43
C GLN A 157 67.41 28.78 0.40
N LYS A 158 67.06 28.89 1.69
CA LYS A 158 67.59 29.93 2.60
C LYS A 158 68.88 29.54 3.32
N ALA A 159 69.24 28.26 3.32
CA ALA A 159 70.45 27.75 3.95
C ALA A 159 71.68 27.73 3.01
N GLN A 160 71.49 28.18 1.78
CA GLN A 160 72.51 28.41 0.76
C GLN A 160 72.76 29.91 0.61
#